data_AF-F2YLF0-F1
#
_entry.id   AF-F2YLF0-F1
#
_cell.length_a   1.000
_cell.length_b   1.000
_cell.length_c   1.000
_cell.angle_alpha   90.00
_cell.angle_beta   90.00
_cell.angle_gamma   90.00
#
_symmetry.space_group_name_H-M   'P 1'
#
loop_
_entity.id
_entity.type
_entity.pdbx_description
1 polymer ?
#
loop_
_entity_poly.entity_id
_entity_poly.type
_entity_poly.pdbx_seq_one_letter_code
_entity_poly.pdbx_strand_id
1 'polypeptide(L)' 'HPGMGYTENVDVWSVGCIFGEMVRGKIVFRGNDHIDQWNKIIEQLGTPSQDFMKRLQPTVRNYVENRPKYAGYSF' A
#
# COMPACT_ATOMS: atom_id res chain seq x y z
N HIS A 1 -0.69 20.06 -5.11
CA HIS A 1 0.36 19.36 -4.32
C HIS A 1 0.65 18.01 -4.96
N PRO A 2 1.93 17.60 -5.10
CA PRO A 2 2.28 16.34 -5.75
C PRO A 2 2.02 15.20 -4.77
N GLY A 3 0.81 14.65 -4.84
CA GLY A 3 0.31 13.55 -4.04
C GLY A 3 -0.99 13.08 -4.67
N MET A 4 -1.26 11.77 -4.63
CA MET A 4 -2.51 11.23 -5.17
C MET A 4 -3.70 11.90 -4.46
N GLY A 5 -4.73 12.33 -5.19
CA GLY A 5 -5.85 13.08 -4.61
C GLY A 5 -6.50 12.32 -3.43
N TYR A 6 -6.59 12.99 -2.28
CA TYR A 6 -7.19 12.46 -1.06
C TYR A 6 -8.72 12.63 -1.11
N THR A 7 -9.43 11.63 -0.61
CA THR A 7 -10.89 11.67 -0.38
C THR A 7 -11.17 11.11 1.02
N GLU A 8 -12.37 11.31 1.55
CA GLU A 8 -12.79 10.84 2.89
C GLU A 8 -12.54 9.32 3.10
N ASN A 9 -12.53 8.54 2.02
CA ASN A 9 -12.23 7.10 2.06
C ASN A 9 -10.81 6.74 2.52
N VAL A 10 -9.89 7.70 2.58
CA VAL A 10 -8.54 7.47 3.15
C VAL A 10 -8.62 7.12 4.64
N ASP A 11 -9.62 7.62 5.36
CA ASP A 11 -9.79 7.30 6.78
C ASP A 11 -10.20 5.83 6.99
N VAL A 12 -10.93 5.24 6.04
CA VAL A 12 -11.32 3.82 6.07
C VAL A 12 -10.08 2.92 6.01
N TRP A 13 -9.04 3.32 5.27
CA TRP A 13 -7.78 2.59 5.23
C TRP A 13 -7.10 2.54 6.60
N SER A 14 -7.05 3.70 7.28
CA SER A 14 -6.47 3.82 8.61
C SER A 14 -7.24 2.98 9.64
N VAL A 15 -8.57 3.01 9.60
CA VAL A 15 -9.43 2.16 10.45
C VAL A 15 -9.20 0.68 10.17
N GLY A 16 -9.07 0.29 8.90
CA GLY A 16 -8.76 -1.09 8.51
C GLY A 16 -7.41 -1.59 9.06
N CYS A 17 -6.39 -0.72 9.08
CA CYS A 17 -5.11 -1.03 9.70
C CYS A 17 -5.25 -1.27 11.20
N ILE A 18 -5.92 -0.37 11.93
CA ILE A 18 -6.13 -0.49 13.38
C ILE A 18 -6.91 -1.78 13.70
N PHE A 19 -7.97 -2.07 12.95
CA PHE A 19 -8.74 -3.30 13.12
C PHE A 19 -7.88 -4.54 12.90
N GLY A 20 -7.09 -4.57 11.83
CA GLY A 20 -6.15 -5.67 11.57
C GLY A 20 -5.10 -5.84 12.67
N GLU A 21 -4.62 -4.74 13.26
CA GLU A 21 -3.66 -4.76 14.36
C GLU A 21 -4.28 -5.33 15.63
N MET A 22 -5.52 -4.94 15.95
CA MET A 22 -6.26 -5.48 17.09
C MET A 22 -6.47 -6.99 16.94
N VAL A 23 -6.81 -7.47 15.74
CA VAL A 23 -7.01 -8.91 15.48
C VAL A 23 -5.70 -9.70 15.53
N ARG A 24 -4.59 -9.15 15.01
CA ARG A 24 -3.31 -9.86 14.90
C ARG A 24 -2.41 -9.70 16.12
N GLY A 25 -2.70 -8.74 17.00
CA GLY A 25 -1.84 -8.37 18.14
C GLY A 25 -0.48 -7.77 17.75
N LYS A 26 -0.31 -7.39 16.48
CA LYS A 26 0.94 -6.85 15.92
C LYS A 26 0.66 -5.90 14.77
N ILE A 27 1.56 -4.94 14.56
CA ILE A 27 1.51 -3.95 13.47
C ILE A 27 1.37 -4.66 12.12
N VAL A 28 0.32 -4.31 11.36
CA VAL A 28 -0.03 -5.01 10.11
C VAL A 28 0.94 -4.66 8.98
N PHE A 29 1.38 -3.40 8.90
CA PHE A 29 2.29 -2.90 7.87
C PHE A 29 3.45 -2.14 8.49
N ARG A 30 4.35 -2.85 9.18
CA ARG A 30 5.50 -2.24 9.85
C ARG A 30 6.61 -1.92 8.83
N GLY A 31 6.65 -0.68 8.37
CA GLY A 31 7.72 -0.16 7.51
C GLY A 31 8.69 0.73 8.27
N ASN A 32 9.98 0.65 7.96
CA ASN A 32 11.02 1.52 8.52
C ASN A 32 11.12 2.88 7.79
N ASP A 33 10.65 2.94 6.55
CA ASP A 33 10.51 4.15 5.73
C ASP A 33 9.32 3.99 4.76
N HIS A 34 9.05 5.02 3.95
CA HIS A 34 7.92 5.02 2.99
C HIS A 34 8.03 3.92 1.93
N ILE A 35 9.25 3.53 1.57
CA ILE A 35 9.50 2.49 0.56
C ILE A 35 9.25 1.11 1.18
N ASP A 36 9.77 0.86 2.37
CA ASP A 36 9.56 -0.38 3.11
C ASP A 36 8.08 -0.57 3.46
N GLN A 37 7.41 0.50 3.91
CA GLN A 37 5.97 0.48 4.15
C GLN A 37 5.19 0.09 2.89
N TRP A 38 5.53 0.65 1.73
CA TRP A 38 4.92 0.28 0.45
C TRP A 38 5.14 -1.20 0.12
N ASN A 39 6.36 -1.70 0.30
CA ASN A 39 6.70 -3.11 0.06
C ASN A 39 5.85 -4.05 0.93
N LYS A 40 5.69 -3.73 2.22
CA LYS A 40 4.85 -4.52 3.14
C LYS A 40 3.38 -4.54 2.74
N ILE A 41 2.89 -3.47 2.14
CA ILE A 41 1.51 -3.38 1.65
C ILE A 41 1.33 -4.29 0.43
N ILE A 42 2.17 -4.16 -0.60
CA ILE A 42 2.04 -4.93 -1.83
C ILE A 42 2.33 -6.42 -1.64
N GLU A 43 3.23 -6.79 -0.72
CA GLU A 43 3.50 -8.20 -0.37
C GLU A 43 2.24 -8.90 0.16
N GLN A 44 1.43 -8.19 0.95
CA GLN A 44 0.24 -8.75 1.59
C GLN A 44 -1.03 -8.58 0.76
N LEU A 45 -1.21 -7.45 0.07
CA LEU A 45 -2.42 -7.12 -0.67
C LEU A 45 -2.30 -7.31 -2.18
N GLY A 46 -1.09 -7.58 -2.67
CA GLY A 46 -0.80 -7.75 -4.09
C GLY A 46 -0.36 -6.45 -4.77
N THR A 47 0.20 -6.61 -5.97
CA THR A 47 0.61 -5.49 -6.81
C THR A 47 -0.61 -4.76 -7.36
N PRO A 48 -0.71 -3.42 -7.25
CA PRO A 48 -1.85 -2.66 -7.76
C PRO A 48 -2.04 -2.78 -9.27
N SER A 49 -3.26 -2.48 -9.74
CA SER A 49 -3.58 -2.47 -11.17
C SER A 49 -2.81 -1.40 -11.94
N GLN A 50 -2.64 -1.59 -13.24
CA GLN A 50 -1.97 -0.62 -14.12
C GLN A 50 -2.62 0.76 -14.10
N ASP A 51 -3.94 0.85 -13.93
CA ASP A 51 -4.64 2.13 -13.86
C ASP A 51 -4.39 2.87 -12.55
N PHE A 52 -4.22 2.15 -11.44
CA PHE A 52 -3.73 2.75 -10.20
C PHE A 52 -2.30 3.27 -10.37
N MET A 53 -1.43 2.49 -11.02
CA MET A 53 -0.03 2.83 -11.24
C MET A 53 0.14 4.10 -12.08
N LYS A 54 -0.74 4.32 -13.07
CA LYS A 54 -0.77 5.55 -13.89
C LYS A 54 -1.07 6.82 -13.07
N ARG A 55 -1.69 6.69 -11.89
CA ARG A 55 -2.02 7.82 -10.99
C ARG A 55 -0.87 8.19 -10.04
N LEU A 56 0.17 7.37 -9.97
CA LEU A 56 1.35 7.63 -9.13
C LEU A 56 2.26 8.68 -9.78
N GLN A 57 3.05 9.36 -8.96
CA GLN A 57 4.13 10.21 -9.47
C GLN A 57 5.13 9.36 -10.26
N PRO A 58 5.72 9.87 -11.36
CA PRO A 58 6.60 9.07 -12.23
C PRO A 58 7.75 8.38 -11.51
N THR A 59 8.36 9.03 -10.53
CA THR A 59 9.45 8.48 -9.71
C THR A 59 8.99 7.28 -8.88
N VAL A 60 7.84 7.42 -8.21
CA VAL A 60 7.23 6.35 -7.41
C VAL A 60 6.77 5.22 -8.32
N ARG A 61 6.12 5.54 -9.44
CA ARG A 61 5.67 4.55 -10.43
C ARG A 61 6.81 3.67 -10.93
N ASN A 62 7.91 4.28 -11.39
CA ASN A 62 9.09 3.55 -11.85
C ASN A 62 9.67 2.68 -10.75
N TYR A 63 9.68 3.16 -9.50
CA TYR A 63 10.14 2.35 -8.38
C TYR A 63 9.26 1.11 -8.19
N VAL A 64 7.93 1.27 -8.16
CA VAL A 64 6.99 0.17 -7.92
C VAL A 64 6.94 -0.82 -9.09
N GLU A 65 7.00 -0.36 -10.35
CA GLU A 65 6.97 -1.22 -11.54
C GLU A 65 8.19 -2.14 -11.65
N ASN A 66 9.32 -1.75 -11.04
CA ASN A 66 10.54 -2.55 -11.00
C ASN A 66 10.61 -3.55 -9.83
N ARG A 67 9.55 -3.65 -9.00
CA ARG A 67 9.49 -4.63 -7.89
C ARG A 67 8.86 -5.95 -8.36
N PRO A 68 9.15 -7.06 -7.66
CA PRO A 68 8.46 -8.33 -7.91
C PRO A 68 6.94 -8.14 -7.84
N LYS A 69 6.21 -8.81 -8.74
CA LYS A 69 4.75 -8.80 -8.72
C LYS A 69 4.25 -9.80 -7.67
N TYR A 70 3.40 -9.33 -6.78
CA TYR A 70 2.80 -10.13 -5.72
C TYR A 70 1.32 -10.36 -6.04
N ALA A 71 0.85 -11.60 -5.85
CA ALA A 71 -0.57 -11.93 -5.95
C ALA A 71 -1.38 -11.43 -4.73
N GLY A 72 -0.69 -11.18 -3.60
CA GLY A 72 -1.34 -10.91 -2.31
C GLY A 72 -1.86 -12.19 -1.64
N TYR A 73 -2.33 -12.06 -0.40
CA TYR A 73 -3.04 -13.15 0.26
C TYR A 73 -4.45 -13.28 -0.30
N SER A 74 -4.85 -14.52 -0.60
CA SER A 74 -6.27 -14.84 -0.74
C SER A 74 -6.85 -14.98 0.66
N PHE A 75 -7.75 -14.09 1.04
CA PHE A 75 -8.58 -14.23 2.24
C PHE A 75 -9.77 -15.13 1.92
#